data_AF-A0A9P6F349-F1
#
_entry.id   AF-A0A9P6F349-F1
#
_cell.length_a   1.000
_cell.length_b   1.000
_cell.length_c   1.000
_cell.angle_alpha   90.00
_cell.angle_beta   90.00
_cell.angle_gamma   90.00
#
_symmetry.space_group_name_H-M   'P 1'
#
loop_
_entity.id
_entity.type
_entity.pdbx_description
1 polymer ?
#
loop_
_entity_poly.entity_id
_entity_poly.type
_entity_poly.pdbx_seq_one_letter_code
_entity_poly.pdbx_strand_id
1 'polypeptide(L)'
;MDQDGIQSPAGEKHNGQDTECNAGHDLIPPKIQECLQTIVQEKEEEFDRYKNNPELLGETKSKPTRMFSYDWANGYVSPFRPTPRDILTNMLQHVDFSTTETNRGSSTILDLGCGDGLVLVQALETFPRSQLSRAIGVDLDRPLLEAAHDRIQQHHPSSTQPQAASEYDILSRLELYHGDLTTMHDPLTTIMAPPTPQNTKPSPTATMDTLISESSHLFVYLLPEALSKLAPLLLDAMVTKHKVVLSMRWEIPELSDYLVHGGEHHQFYIYQSTIQS
;
A
#
# COMPACT_ATOMS: atom_id res chain seq x y z
N MET A 1 -47.20 -74.51 13.54
CA MET A 1 -47.21 -74.59 12.07
C MET A 1 -48.07 -73.43 11.62
N ASP A 2 -47.43 -72.35 11.17
CA ASP A 2 -47.96 -71.32 10.28
C ASP A 2 -46.72 -70.57 9.78
N GLN A 3 -46.54 -70.59 8.45
CA GLN A 3 -45.58 -69.80 7.70
C GLN A 3 -46.34 -68.61 7.13
N ASP A 4 -45.75 -67.42 7.20
CA ASP A 4 -45.96 -66.26 6.29
C ASP A 4 -44.93 -65.21 6.77
N GLY A 5 -44.06 -64.61 5.97
CA GLY A 5 -44.19 -64.15 4.59
C GLY A 5 -43.86 -62.66 4.58
N ILE A 6 -42.58 -62.29 4.73
CA ILE A 6 -42.14 -60.87 4.71
C ILE A 6 -41.93 -60.45 3.25
N GLN A 7 -42.84 -59.63 2.74
CA GLN A 7 -42.70 -58.88 1.48
C GLN A 7 -42.37 -57.41 1.76
N SER A 8 -41.42 -56.89 0.98
CA SER A 8 -41.08 -55.47 0.86
C SER A 8 -42.11 -54.68 0.03
N PRO A 9 -42.12 -53.35 0.17
CA PRO A 9 -41.97 -52.48 -1.01
C PRO A 9 -40.90 -51.39 -0.75
N ALA A 10 -39.97 -51.11 -1.68
CA ALA A 10 -40.11 -50.12 -2.77
C ALA A 10 -40.69 -48.79 -2.27
N GLY A 11 -40.04 -47.63 -2.31
CA GLY A 11 -38.96 -47.15 -3.16
C GLY A 11 -39.33 -45.69 -3.47
N GLU A 12 -38.79 -44.72 -2.74
CA GLU A 12 -38.96 -43.31 -3.03
C GLU A 12 -37.61 -42.64 -3.22
N LYS A 13 -37.42 -42.13 -4.44
CA LYS A 13 -36.27 -41.34 -4.86
C LYS A 13 -36.46 -39.92 -4.35
N HIS A 14 -35.66 -39.50 -3.38
CA HIS A 14 -35.49 -38.07 -3.10
C HIS A 14 -34.47 -37.48 -4.08
N ASN A 15 -34.97 -36.63 -4.97
CA ASN A 15 -34.18 -35.68 -5.76
C ASN A 15 -33.59 -34.65 -4.79
N GLY A 16 -32.31 -34.79 -4.45
CA GLY A 16 -31.52 -33.69 -3.90
C GLY A 16 -31.19 -32.73 -5.03
N GLN A 17 -31.85 -31.57 -5.05
CA GLN A 17 -31.37 -30.43 -5.82
C GLN A 17 -30.22 -29.80 -5.03
N ASP A 18 -29.02 -29.98 -5.55
CA ASP A 18 -27.85 -29.22 -5.17
C ASP A 18 -28.11 -27.75 -5.51
N THR A 19 -28.39 -26.94 -4.50
CA THR A 19 -28.25 -25.48 -4.59
C THR A 19 -26.76 -25.17 -4.61
N GLU A 20 -26.19 -25.09 -5.82
CA GLU A 20 -24.93 -24.42 -6.06
C GLU A 20 -25.06 -22.96 -5.61
N CYS A 21 -24.42 -22.64 -4.49
CA CYS A 21 -24.06 -21.27 -4.15
C CYS A 21 -23.03 -20.82 -5.18
N ASN A 22 -23.49 -20.19 -6.27
CA ASN A 22 -22.65 -19.39 -7.14
C ASN A 22 -22.02 -18.27 -6.29
N ALA A 23 -20.78 -18.48 -5.87
CA ALA A 23 -19.91 -17.40 -5.48
C ALA A 23 -19.81 -16.45 -6.67
N GLY A 24 -20.30 -15.23 -6.48
CA GLY A 24 -20.10 -14.14 -7.41
C GLY A 24 -18.60 -13.96 -7.60
N HIS A 25 -18.08 -14.48 -8.70
CA HIS A 25 -16.83 -13.98 -9.25
C HIS A 25 -17.09 -12.51 -9.57
N ASP A 26 -16.52 -11.63 -8.77
CA ASP A 26 -16.40 -10.21 -9.11
C ASP A 26 -15.70 -10.13 -10.47
N LEU A 27 -16.53 -9.95 -11.50
CA LEU A 27 -16.09 -9.75 -12.86
C LEU A 27 -15.37 -8.40 -12.87
N ILE A 28 -14.04 -8.46 -12.85
CA ILE A 28 -13.17 -7.33 -13.18
C ILE A 28 -13.76 -6.65 -14.42
N PRO A 29 -14.15 -5.36 -14.35
CA PRO A 29 -14.73 -4.66 -15.48
C PRO A 29 -13.88 -4.84 -16.75
N PRO A 30 -14.48 -5.14 -17.92
CA PRO A 30 -13.74 -5.47 -19.14
C PRO A 30 -12.74 -4.39 -19.56
N LYS A 31 -12.98 -3.12 -19.19
CA LYS A 31 -12.02 -2.01 -19.37
C LYS A 31 -10.69 -2.22 -18.65
N ILE A 32 -10.68 -2.83 -17.46
CA ILE A 32 -9.44 -3.09 -16.70
C ILE A 32 -8.64 -4.19 -17.40
N GLN A 33 -9.31 -5.21 -17.91
CA GLN A 33 -8.65 -6.32 -18.60
C GLN A 33 -8.07 -5.88 -19.96
N GLU A 34 -8.76 -4.97 -20.66
CA GLU A 34 -8.28 -4.36 -21.89
C GLU A 34 -7.11 -3.39 -21.63
N CYS A 35 -7.20 -2.55 -20.58
CA CYS A 35 -6.11 -1.66 -20.16
C CYS A 35 -4.83 -2.42 -19.75
N LEU A 36 -4.95 -3.56 -19.06
CA LEU A 36 -3.81 -4.42 -18.72
C LEU A 36 -3.18 -5.09 -19.94
N GLN A 37 -3.94 -5.30 -21.03
CA GLN A 37 -3.45 -5.93 -22.26
C GLN A 37 -2.81 -4.92 -23.23
N THR A 38 -3.24 -3.65 -23.22
CA THR A 38 -2.71 -2.59 -24.12
C THR A 38 -1.32 -2.07 -23.72
N ILE A 39 -0.80 -2.40 -22.55
CA ILE A 39 0.54 -1.99 -22.05
C ILE A 39 1.70 -2.50 -22.94
N VAL A 40 1.44 -3.42 -23.89
CA VAL A 40 2.46 -4.01 -24.76
C VAL A 40 2.23 -3.57 -26.21
N GLN A 41 2.64 -2.34 -26.57
CA GLN A 41 3.20 -1.93 -27.88
C GLN A 41 2.90 -0.46 -28.19
N GLU A 42 3.82 0.47 -27.89
CA GLU A 42 4.02 1.68 -28.69
C GLU A 42 5.52 2.04 -28.76
N LYS A 43 5.94 2.61 -29.90
CA LYS A 43 7.33 2.98 -30.19
C LYS A 43 7.66 4.29 -29.46
N GLU A 44 8.47 4.19 -28.43
CA GLU A 44 8.98 5.31 -27.62
C GLU A 44 9.93 6.21 -28.45
N GLU A 45 9.57 7.49 -28.61
CA GLU A 45 10.58 8.52 -28.37
C GLU A 45 11.03 8.32 -26.92
N GLU A 46 12.32 8.08 -26.70
CA GLU A 46 12.88 7.78 -25.37
C GLU A 46 12.62 8.99 -24.45
N PHE A 47 11.47 8.98 -23.78
CA PHE A 47 11.09 9.97 -22.79
C PHE A 47 12.04 9.77 -21.61
N ASP A 48 13.10 10.58 -21.56
CA ASP A 48 14.05 10.55 -20.46
C ASP A 48 13.32 10.93 -19.17
N ARG A 49 12.89 9.90 -18.44
CA ARG A 49 12.19 10.05 -17.16
C ARG A 49 13.06 10.83 -16.18
N TYR A 50 14.38 10.88 -16.33
CA TYR A 50 15.30 11.56 -15.42
C TYR A 50 15.56 13.03 -15.75
N LYS A 51 15.05 13.54 -16.87
CA LYS A 51 15.27 14.92 -17.35
C LYS A 51 14.99 15.99 -16.28
N ASN A 52 13.97 15.76 -15.44
CA ASN A 52 13.54 16.71 -14.41
C ASN A 52 14.21 16.51 -13.03
N ASN A 53 15.07 15.49 -12.88
CA ASN A 53 15.79 15.18 -11.64
C ASN A 53 17.27 14.89 -11.92
N PRO A 54 18.04 15.84 -12.49
CA PRO A 54 19.43 15.64 -12.92
C PRO A 54 20.39 15.30 -11.76
N GLU A 55 20.01 15.57 -10.51
CA GLU A 55 20.77 15.22 -9.32
C GLU A 55 20.69 13.71 -8.96
N LEU A 56 19.80 12.96 -9.60
CA LEU A 56 19.84 11.49 -9.61
C LEU A 56 20.92 10.96 -10.56
N LEU A 57 21.31 11.75 -11.56
CA LEU A 57 22.36 11.43 -12.54
C LEU A 57 23.76 11.91 -12.10
N GLY A 58 23.89 12.41 -10.86
CA GLY A 58 25.10 13.07 -10.33
C GLY A 58 26.39 12.22 -10.38
N GLU A 59 27.47 12.88 -10.81
CA GLU A 59 28.86 12.46 -11.03
C GLU A 59 29.27 11.08 -10.51
N THR A 60 29.37 10.11 -11.43
CA THR A 60 30.07 8.85 -11.18
C THR A 60 31.54 9.14 -10.86
N LYS A 61 31.91 9.20 -9.58
CA LYS A 61 33.31 9.03 -9.16
C LYS A 61 33.88 7.78 -9.83
N SER A 62 35.15 7.85 -10.25
CA SER A 62 35.86 6.85 -11.06
C SER A 62 35.34 5.43 -10.90
N LYS A 63 34.95 4.80 -12.02
CA LYS A 63 34.35 3.46 -12.10
C LYS A 63 34.87 2.54 -10.99
N PRO A 64 34.05 2.15 -10.01
CA PRO A 64 34.43 1.07 -9.11
C PRO A 64 34.75 -0.17 -9.95
N THR A 65 35.87 -0.83 -9.65
CA THR A 65 36.39 -2.02 -10.36
C THR A 65 35.45 -3.24 -10.27
N ARG A 66 34.32 -3.10 -9.56
CA ARG A 66 33.16 -3.97 -9.61
C ARG A 66 31.97 -3.17 -10.14
N MET A 67 31.59 -3.43 -11.39
CA MET A 67 30.24 -3.12 -11.85
C MET A 67 29.29 -4.02 -11.08
N PHE A 68 28.59 -3.47 -10.10
CA PHE A 68 27.38 -4.08 -9.58
C PHE A 68 26.33 -3.93 -10.69
N SER A 69 26.14 -4.99 -11.46
CA SER A 69 25.09 -5.09 -12.46
C SER A 69 23.74 -5.09 -11.75
N TYR A 70 22.92 -4.06 -11.96
CA TYR A 70 21.59 -3.85 -11.37
C TYR A 70 20.62 -5.02 -11.67
N ASP A 71 20.80 -6.15 -10.98
CA ASP A 71 19.90 -7.29 -10.85
C ASP A 71 18.62 -6.91 -10.09
N TRP A 72 17.67 -6.33 -10.80
CA TRP A 72 16.34 -6.03 -10.28
C TRP A 72 15.53 -7.27 -9.86
N ALA A 73 16.03 -8.50 -10.07
CA ALA A 73 15.49 -9.72 -9.50
C ALA A 73 16.14 -10.08 -8.14
N ASN A 74 17.23 -9.40 -7.76
CA ASN A 74 17.92 -9.51 -6.47
C ASN A 74 18.02 -8.17 -5.68
N GLY A 75 17.15 -7.20 -5.99
CA GLY A 75 16.85 -6.03 -5.15
C GLY A 75 17.91 -4.93 -5.14
N TYR A 76 17.76 -3.93 -6.03
CA TYR A 76 18.51 -2.68 -5.95
C TYR A 76 17.70 -1.69 -5.14
N VAL A 77 18.05 -1.57 -3.87
CA VAL A 77 17.53 -0.53 -2.98
C VAL A 77 18.00 0.81 -3.55
N SER A 78 17.06 1.64 -4.01
CA SER A 78 17.36 3.03 -4.37
C SER A 78 18.02 3.71 -3.17
N PRO A 79 19.09 4.52 -3.33
CA PRO A 79 19.64 5.25 -2.21
C PRO A 79 18.53 6.05 -1.53
N PHE A 80 18.41 5.91 -0.20
CA PHE A 80 17.45 6.67 0.57
C PHE A 80 17.64 8.17 0.34
N ARG A 81 16.56 8.85 -0.01
CA ARG A 81 16.54 10.30 -0.21
C ARG A 81 15.43 10.88 0.64
N PRO A 82 15.75 11.68 1.67
CA PRO A 82 14.70 12.31 2.45
C PRO A 82 13.89 13.27 1.58
N THR A 83 12.58 13.19 1.70
CA THR A 83 11.67 14.15 1.07
C THR A 83 11.82 15.51 1.75
N PRO A 84 12.09 16.60 1.00
CA PRO A 84 12.10 17.95 1.56
C PRO A 84 10.78 18.30 2.27
N ARG A 85 10.87 18.93 3.45
CA ARG A 85 9.69 19.19 4.32
C ARG A 85 8.64 20.08 3.68
N ASP A 86 9.03 21.02 2.83
CA ASP A 86 8.14 21.90 2.09
C ASP A 86 7.29 21.12 1.08
N ILE A 87 7.89 20.17 0.37
CA ILE A 87 7.19 19.26 -0.55
C ILE A 87 6.20 18.39 0.21
N LEU A 88 6.64 17.80 1.32
CA LEU A 88 5.81 16.95 2.17
C LEU A 88 4.62 17.73 2.75
N THR A 89 4.86 18.95 3.22
CA THR A 89 3.79 19.83 3.73
C THR A 89 2.78 20.18 2.64
N ASN A 90 3.25 20.55 1.45
CA ASN A 90 2.39 20.83 0.30
C ASN A 90 1.56 19.59 -0.07
N MET A 91 2.19 18.44 -0.25
CA MET A 91 1.51 17.19 -0.57
C MET A 91 0.42 16.84 0.46
N LEU A 92 0.71 16.93 1.76
CA LEU A 92 -0.26 16.63 2.81
C LEU A 92 -1.45 17.60 2.80
N GLN A 93 -1.29 18.85 2.36
CA GLN A 93 -2.43 19.78 2.22
C GLN A 93 -3.44 19.34 1.14
N HIS A 94 -3.03 18.49 0.21
CA HIS A 94 -3.89 17.95 -0.83
C HIS A 94 -4.50 16.58 -0.49
N VAL A 95 -4.17 16.01 0.67
CA VAL A 95 -4.76 14.74 1.12
C VAL A 95 -6.13 15.01 1.73
N ASP A 96 -7.17 14.40 1.15
CA ASP A 96 -8.54 14.52 1.62
C ASP A 96 -9.11 13.18 2.09
N PHE A 97 -9.17 13.01 3.40
CA PHE A 97 -9.75 11.83 4.05
C PHE A 97 -11.28 11.76 4.01
N SER A 98 -11.97 12.83 3.58
CA SER A 98 -13.44 12.86 3.51
C SER A 98 -14.01 12.11 2.31
N THR A 99 -13.20 11.91 1.27
CA THR A 99 -13.64 11.35 -0.03
C THR A 99 -13.71 9.83 -0.05
N THR A 100 -13.07 9.17 0.91
CA THR A 100 -13.10 7.71 0.96
C THR A 100 -14.38 7.27 1.66
N GLU A 101 -15.29 6.62 0.92
CA GLU A 101 -16.48 5.93 1.46
C GLU A 101 -16.09 4.71 2.32
N THR A 102 -15.15 4.89 3.24
CA THR A 102 -14.90 3.91 4.27
C THR A 102 -16.09 3.97 5.22
N ASN A 103 -17.09 3.12 4.96
CA ASN A 103 -18.29 2.88 5.74
C ASN A 103 -18.04 2.51 7.23
N ARG A 104 -16.82 2.68 7.76
CA ARG A 104 -16.37 2.14 9.05
C ARG A 104 -15.41 3.01 9.87
N GLY A 105 -15.18 4.27 9.49
CA GLY A 105 -14.50 5.24 10.35
C GLY A 105 -12.98 5.27 10.21
N SER A 106 -12.43 6.48 10.40
CA SER A 106 -11.02 6.89 10.45
C SER A 106 -10.08 6.34 9.37
N SER A 107 -9.46 7.24 8.62
CA SER A 107 -8.62 6.87 7.48
C SER A 107 -7.26 6.32 7.89
N THR A 108 -6.68 5.49 7.03
CA THR A 108 -5.34 4.91 7.21
C THR A 108 -4.46 5.21 6.00
N ILE A 109 -3.21 5.63 6.24
CA ILE A 109 -2.17 5.75 5.22
C ILE A 109 -1.30 4.48 5.24
N LEU A 110 -0.96 3.98 4.05
CA LEU A 110 0.07 2.98 3.82
C LEU A 110 1.14 3.56 2.90
N ASP A 111 2.38 3.70 3.39
CA ASP A 111 3.53 4.21 2.64
C ASP A 111 4.44 3.06 2.20
N LEU A 112 4.54 2.87 0.88
CA LEU A 112 5.28 1.79 0.23
C LEU A 112 6.68 2.29 -0.15
N GLY A 113 7.70 1.77 0.54
CA GLY A 113 9.06 2.32 0.50
C GLY A 113 9.21 3.53 1.42
N CYS A 114 8.68 3.41 2.64
CA CYS A 114 8.59 4.52 3.60
C CYS A 114 9.94 5.02 4.12
N GLY A 115 11.02 4.28 3.87
CA GLY A 115 12.38 4.60 4.26
C GLY A 115 12.51 4.86 5.76
N ASP A 116 12.72 6.13 6.11
CA ASP A 116 12.99 6.57 7.47
C ASP A 116 11.72 6.93 8.27
N GLY A 117 10.54 6.72 7.69
CA GLY A 117 9.23 6.96 8.30
C GLY A 117 8.84 8.43 8.47
N LEU A 118 9.64 9.39 7.96
CA LEU A 118 9.39 10.82 8.16
C LEU A 118 8.03 11.26 7.62
N VAL A 119 7.62 10.73 6.46
CA VAL A 119 6.33 11.02 5.82
C VAL A 119 5.17 10.63 6.74
N LEU A 120 5.25 9.43 7.35
CA LEU A 120 4.23 8.89 8.24
C LEU A 120 4.14 9.69 9.55
N VAL A 121 5.29 10.03 10.14
CA VAL A 121 5.37 10.87 11.34
C VAL A 121 4.73 12.23 11.07
N GLN A 122 5.14 12.90 9.98
CA GLN A 122 4.59 14.21 9.63
C GLN A 122 3.10 14.15 9.32
N ALA A 123 2.60 13.08 8.69
CA ALA A 123 1.17 12.89 8.48
C ALA A 123 0.41 12.75 9.82
N LEU A 124 0.93 11.96 10.77
CA LEU A 124 0.32 11.79 12.10
C LEU A 124 0.35 13.07 12.96
N GLU A 125 1.35 13.92 12.77
CA GLU A 125 1.43 15.27 13.37
C GLU A 125 0.49 16.27 12.70
N THR A 126 0.31 16.16 11.38
CA THR A 126 -0.53 17.07 10.59
C THR A 126 -2.01 16.79 10.81
N PHE A 127 -2.37 15.50 10.90
CA PHE A 127 -3.77 15.08 10.93
C PHE A 127 -4.18 14.54 12.30
N PRO A 128 -5.28 15.09 12.87
CA PRO A 128 -5.83 14.57 14.11
C PRO A 128 -6.32 13.13 13.94
N ARG A 129 -6.40 12.40 15.05
CA ARG A 129 -6.86 11.01 15.07
C ARG A 129 -8.25 10.80 14.46
N SER A 130 -9.11 11.83 14.50
CA SER A 130 -10.44 11.80 13.88
C SER A 130 -10.40 11.72 12.35
N GLN A 131 -9.32 12.21 11.73
CA GLN A 131 -9.10 12.17 10.28
C GLN A 131 -8.21 11.00 9.89
N LEU A 132 -7.09 10.81 10.59
CA LEU A 132 -6.11 9.76 10.33
C LEU A 132 -5.99 8.87 11.57
N SER A 133 -6.55 7.66 11.57
CA SER A 133 -6.38 6.76 12.74
C SER A 133 -4.98 6.19 12.82
N ARG A 134 -4.41 5.84 11.68
CA ARG A 134 -3.22 5.00 11.62
C ARG A 134 -2.37 5.32 10.39
N ALA A 135 -1.05 5.21 10.54
CA ALA A 135 -0.09 5.31 9.46
C ALA A 135 0.81 4.07 9.48
N ILE A 136 0.98 3.43 8.33
CA ILE A 136 1.71 2.17 8.18
C ILE A 136 2.83 2.38 7.16
N GLY A 137 4.05 2.02 7.54
CA GLY A 137 5.20 2.02 6.64
C GLY A 137 5.67 0.61 6.30
N VAL A 138 5.99 0.37 5.04
CA VAL A 138 6.66 -0.85 4.59
C VAL A 138 7.95 -0.47 3.87
N ASP A 139 9.06 -1.12 4.20
CA ASP A 139 10.32 -0.96 3.48
C ASP A 139 11.12 -2.27 3.42
N LEU A 140 12.01 -2.38 2.43
CA LEU A 140 12.94 -3.50 2.25
C LEU A 140 14.22 -3.31 3.09
N ASP A 141 14.58 -2.08 3.44
CA ASP A 141 15.78 -1.77 4.24
C ASP A 141 15.47 -1.86 5.75
N ARG A 142 15.65 -3.06 6.30
CA ARG A 142 15.45 -3.32 7.74
C ARG A 142 16.30 -2.41 8.64
N PRO A 143 17.62 -2.24 8.44
CA PRO A 143 18.42 -1.29 9.23
C PRO A 143 17.87 0.14 9.23
N LEU A 144 17.37 0.63 8.09
CA LEU A 144 16.77 1.96 8.00
C LEU A 144 15.50 2.08 8.85
N LEU A 145 14.63 1.07 8.82
CA LEU A 145 13.43 1.00 9.64
C LEU A 145 13.72 0.92 11.14
N GLU A 146 14.73 0.14 11.55
CA GLU A 146 15.15 0.07 12.96
C GLU A 146 15.67 1.44 13.44
N ALA A 147 16.49 2.12 12.62
CA ALA A 147 16.95 3.46 12.93
C ALA A 147 15.80 4.49 12.97
N ALA A 148 14.78 4.33 12.13
CA ALA A 148 13.56 5.13 12.18
C ALA A 148 12.82 4.96 13.50
N HIS A 149 12.56 3.71 13.88
CA HIS A 149 11.93 3.36 15.15
C HIS A 149 12.66 4.00 16.35
N ASP A 150 13.98 3.85 16.42
CA ASP A 150 14.77 4.42 17.53
C ASP A 150 14.66 5.94 17.60
N ARG A 151 14.72 6.64 16.45
CA ARG A 151 14.54 8.09 16.40
C ARG A 151 13.14 8.50 16.86
N ILE A 152 12.11 7.81 16.40
CA ILE A 152 10.71 8.13 16.73
C ILE A 152 10.48 7.94 18.23
N GLN A 153 10.99 6.85 18.83
CA GLN A 153 10.90 6.63 20.28
C GLN A 153 11.61 7.71 21.10
N GLN A 154 12.77 8.18 20.65
CA GLN A 154 13.51 9.23 21.33
C GLN A 154 12.78 10.59 21.32
N HIS A 155 12.10 10.92 20.22
CA HIS A 155 11.43 12.22 20.06
C HIS A 155 9.99 12.22 20.56
N HIS A 156 9.34 11.05 20.59
CA HIS A 156 7.95 10.87 21.03
C HIS A 156 7.87 9.78 22.09
N PRO A 157 8.48 9.96 23.28
CA PRO A 157 8.49 8.93 24.31
C PRO A 157 7.06 8.57 24.73
N SER A 158 6.79 7.28 24.90
CA SER A 158 5.51 6.80 25.40
C SER A 158 5.30 7.30 26.84
N SER A 159 4.18 7.99 27.08
CA SER A 159 3.76 8.32 28.43
C SER A 159 3.38 7.04 29.16
N THR A 160 4.08 6.71 30.24
CA THR A 160 3.79 5.56 31.11
C THR A 160 2.58 5.78 32.01
N GLN A 161 2.01 6.99 32.02
CA GLN A 161 0.77 7.28 32.73
C GLN A 161 -0.44 7.03 31.81
N PRO A 162 -1.55 6.48 32.35
CA PRO A 162 -2.82 6.39 31.65
C PRO A 162 -3.43 7.79 31.49
N GLN A 163 -2.79 8.64 30.68
CA GLN A 163 -3.38 9.84 30.15
C GLN A 163 -4.14 9.47 28.89
N ALA A 164 -5.29 10.11 28.68
CA ALA A 164 -6.02 10.01 27.43
C ALA A 164 -5.02 10.20 26.28
N ALA A 165 -4.92 9.21 25.39
CA ALA A 165 -4.01 9.26 24.25
C ALA A 165 -4.19 10.63 23.58
N SER A 166 -3.11 11.42 23.56
CA SER A 166 -3.20 12.75 22.96
C SER A 166 -3.68 12.59 21.52
N GLU A 167 -4.37 13.60 20.99
CA GLU A 167 -4.85 13.60 19.60
C GLU A 167 -3.71 13.33 18.59
N TYR A 168 -2.46 13.58 19.01
CA TYR A 168 -1.21 13.44 18.25
C TYR A 168 -0.26 12.35 18.79
N ASP A 169 -0.77 11.35 19.52
CA ASP A 169 0.08 10.24 20.00
C ASP A 169 0.55 9.36 18.84
N ILE A 170 1.77 9.62 18.36
CA ILE A 170 2.37 8.98 17.18
C ILE A 170 2.61 7.49 17.44
N LEU A 171 3.13 7.13 18.61
CA LEU A 171 3.53 5.74 18.89
C LEU A 171 2.35 4.77 18.93
N SER A 172 1.13 5.20 19.30
CA SER A 172 -0.05 4.32 19.27
C SER A 172 -0.73 4.24 17.91
N ARG A 173 -0.25 4.98 16.91
CA ARG A 173 -0.86 5.11 15.58
C ARG A 173 0.09 4.72 14.44
N LEU A 174 1.38 4.55 14.72
CA LEU A 174 2.40 4.22 13.73
C LEU A 174 2.77 2.73 13.77
N GLU A 175 2.79 2.12 12.59
CA GLU A 175 3.25 0.75 12.36
C GLU A 175 4.37 0.77 11.31
N LEU A 176 5.42 -0.02 11.52
CA LEU A 176 6.51 -0.22 10.55
C LEU A 176 6.73 -1.71 10.32
N TYR A 177 6.80 -2.09 9.06
CA TYR A 177 7.00 -3.45 8.60
C TYR A 177 8.18 -3.54 7.64
N HIS A 178 8.98 -4.59 7.81
CA HIS A 178 10.00 -4.98 6.87
C HIS A 178 9.47 -6.08 5.93
N GLY A 179 9.61 -5.88 4.62
CA GLY A 179 9.29 -6.90 3.62
C GLY A 179 9.38 -6.40 2.18
N ASP A 180 9.17 -7.33 1.26
CA ASP A 180 9.17 -7.06 -0.18
C ASP A 180 7.77 -6.59 -0.63
N LEU A 181 7.73 -5.44 -1.30
CA LEU A 181 6.49 -4.85 -1.81
C LEU A 181 5.88 -5.66 -2.97
N THR A 182 6.64 -6.59 -3.55
CA THR A 182 6.22 -7.40 -4.70
C THR A 182 5.59 -8.74 -4.30
N THR A 183 5.67 -9.14 -3.03
CA THR A 183 5.12 -10.42 -2.54
C THR A 183 3.83 -10.21 -1.72
N MET A 184 2.68 -10.36 -2.39
CA MET A 184 1.37 -9.96 -1.84
C MET A 184 0.91 -10.75 -0.60
N HIS A 185 1.29 -12.02 -0.52
CA HIS A 185 0.81 -12.97 0.49
C HIS A 185 1.88 -13.39 1.48
N ASP A 186 3.12 -12.94 1.27
CA ASP A 186 4.21 -13.28 2.17
C ASP A 186 4.04 -12.51 3.48
N PRO A 187 4.28 -13.16 4.62
CA PRO A 187 4.36 -12.51 5.91
C PRO A 187 5.35 -11.34 5.93
N LEU A 188 4.88 -10.17 6.35
CA LEU A 188 5.74 -9.05 6.67
C LEU A 188 6.30 -9.20 8.09
N THR A 189 7.53 -8.73 8.29
CA THR A 189 8.17 -8.72 9.60
C THR A 189 7.87 -7.41 10.31
N THR A 190 7.19 -7.46 11.46
CA THR A 190 6.94 -6.26 12.26
C THR A 190 8.25 -5.69 12.82
N ILE A 191 8.49 -4.40 12.58
CA ILE A 191 9.57 -3.61 13.21
C ILE A 191 9.00 -2.76 14.34
N MET A 192 7.87 -2.12 14.09
CA MET A 192 7.15 -1.30 15.06
C MET A 192 5.66 -1.59 14.99
N ALA A 193 5.03 -1.78 16.14
CA ALA A 193 3.58 -1.88 16.25
C ALA A 193 3.10 -1.13 17.50
N PRO A 194 1.85 -0.64 17.50
CA PRO A 194 1.22 -0.05 18.67
C PRO A 194 1.29 -0.97 19.88
N PRO A 195 1.33 -0.42 21.11
CA PRO A 195 1.29 -1.22 22.32
C PRO A 195 -0.02 -2.02 22.39
N THR A 196 0.05 -3.34 22.23
CA THR A 196 -1.13 -4.20 22.32
C THR A 196 -1.50 -4.48 23.78
N PRO A 197 -2.78 -4.45 24.17
CA PRO A 197 -3.21 -4.93 25.48
C PRO A 197 -2.84 -6.42 25.64
N GLN A 198 -2.29 -6.79 26.81
CA GLN A 198 -1.70 -8.12 27.10
C GLN A 198 -2.65 -9.35 26.99
N ASN A 199 -3.90 -9.18 26.55
CA ASN A 199 -4.93 -10.24 26.53
C ASN A 199 -5.64 -10.44 25.18
N THR A 200 -5.14 -9.88 24.08
CA THR A 200 -5.73 -10.09 22.76
C THR A 200 -5.17 -11.35 22.10
N LYS A 201 -6.06 -12.11 21.46
CA LYS A 201 -5.72 -13.19 20.52
C LYS A 201 -4.64 -12.69 19.53
N PRO A 202 -3.65 -13.52 19.15
CA PRO A 202 -2.66 -13.11 18.15
C PRO A 202 -3.37 -12.58 16.91
N SER A 203 -3.02 -11.37 16.49
CA SER A 203 -3.55 -10.80 15.25
C SER A 203 -3.12 -11.70 14.08
N PRO A 204 -3.93 -11.77 13.01
CA PRO A 204 -3.45 -12.35 11.76
C PRO A 204 -2.13 -11.68 11.34
N THR A 205 -1.24 -12.46 10.75
CA THR A 205 0.04 -11.98 10.23
C THR A 205 -0.21 -10.95 9.14
N ALA A 206 0.43 -9.78 9.25
CA ALA A 206 0.31 -8.74 8.24
C ALA A 206 0.96 -9.19 6.92
N THR A 207 0.25 -8.99 5.82
CA THR A 207 0.75 -9.15 4.44
C THR A 207 0.47 -7.87 3.65
N MET A 208 1.12 -7.70 2.50
CA MET A 208 0.85 -6.55 1.63
C MET A 208 -0.63 -6.44 1.24
N ASP A 209 -1.28 -7.56 0.89
CA ASP A 209 -2.70 -7.55 0.54
C ASP A 209 -3.61 -7.10 1.70
N THR A 210 -3.34 -7.57 2.94
CA THR A 210 -4.13 -7.15 4.11
C THR A 210 -3.94 -5.66 4.39
N LEU A 211 -2.70 -5.15 4.32
CA LEU A 211 -2.42 -3.73 4.58
C LEU A 211 -3.03 -2.83 3.51
N ILE A 212 -2.96 -3.22 2.23
CA ILE A 212 -3.62 -2.49 1.14
C ILE A 212 -5.12 -2.48 1.36
N SER A 213 -5.73 -3.61 1.72
CA SER A 213 -7.17 -3.70 1.97
C SER A 213 -7.63 -2.76 3.09
N GLU A 214 -6.88 -2.71 4.19
CA GLU A 214 -7.17 -1.90 5.38
C GLU A 214 -6.86 -0.41 5.23
N SER A 215 -5.97 -0.04 4.31
CA SER A 215 -5.60 1.35 4.07
C SER A 215 -6.65 2.08 3.24
N SER A 216 -6.62 3.41 3.27
CA SER A 216 -7.47 4.28 2.46
C SER A 216 -6.66 5.04 1.41
N HIS A 217 -5.40 5.34 1.76
CA HIS A 217 -4.47 6.10 0.96
C HIS A 217 -3.16 5.30 0.85
N LEU A 218 -2.65 5.17 -0.37
CA LEU A 218 -1.38 4.54 -0.67
C LEU A 218 -0.39 5.63 -1.06
N PHE A 219 0.72 5.73 -0.35
CA PHE A 219 1.81 6.64 -0.67
C PHE A 219 2.93 5.81 -1.28
N VAL A 220 3.54 6.34 -2.35
CA VAL A 220 4.68 5.71 -3.02
C VAL A 220 5.74 6.76 -3.31
N TYR A 221 6.99 6.44 -2.99
CA TYR A 221 8.13 7.27 -3.36
C TYR A 221 9.27 6.38 -3.85
N LEU A 222 9.08 5.86 -5.06
CA LEU A 222 9.93 4.84 -5.67
C LEU A 222 10.45 5.32 -7.01
N LEU A 223 11.55 4.71 -7.48
CA LEU A 223 12.07 4.98 -8.83
C LEU A 223 11.07 4.55 -9.91
N PRO A 224 11.12 5.14 -11.12
CA PRO A 224 10.17 4.84 -12.19
C PRO A 224 10.04 3.35 -12.52
N GLU A 225 11.12 2.58 -12.46
CA GLU A 225 11.12 1.14 -12.75
C GLU A 225 10.36 0.35 -11.67
N ALA A 226 10.46 0.76 -10.40
CA ALA A 226 9.71 0.16 -9.31
C ALA A 226 8.23 0.57 -9.37
N LEU A 227 7.93 1.81 -9.75
CA LEU A 227 6.56 2.27 -9.99
C LEU A 227 5.88 1.48 -11.10
N SER A 228 6.55 1.28 -12.25
CA SER A 228 5.99 0.47 -13.35
C SER A 228 5.73 -0.98 -12.93
N LYS A 229 6.54 -1.56 -12.03
CA LYS A 229 6.28 -2.91 -11.47
C LYS A 229 5.07 -2.94 -10.53
N LEU A 230 4.87 -1.89 -9.74
CA LEU A 230 3.75 -1.78 -8.80
C LEU A 230 2.46 -1.26 -9.46
N ALA A 231 2.54 -0.68 -10.66
CA ALA A 231 1.39 -0.07 -11.34
C ALA A 231 0.15 -1.00 -11.42
N PRO A 232 0.26 -2.31 -11.75
CA PRO A 232 -0.91 -3.19 -11.74
C PRO A 232 -1.59 -3.33 -10.36
N LEU A 233 -0.78 -3.36 -9.29
CA LEU A 233 -1.27 -3.42 -7.90
C LEU A 233 -1.94 -2.12 -7.49
N LEU A 234 -1.33 -0.98 -7.83
CA LEU A 234 -1.88 0.34 -7.54
C LEU A 234 -3.19 0.57 -8.29
N LEU A 235 -3.26 0.13 -9.56
CA LEU A 235 -4.47 0.17 -10.37
C LEU A 235 -5.59 -0.67 -9.75
N ASP A 236 -5.31 -1.92 -9.36
CA ASP A 236 -6.29 -2.78 -8.68
C ASP A 236 -6.79 -2.10 -7.39
N ALA A 237 -5.88 -1.64 -6.52
CA ALA A 237 -6.24 -0.97 -5.28
C ALA A 237 -7.15 0.25 -5.52
N MET A 238 -6.86 1.07 -6.52
CA MET A 238 -7.69 2.22 -6.87
C MET A 238 -9.07 1.83 -7.40
N VAL A 239 -9.13 0.86 -8.32
CA VAL A 239 -10.36 0.59 -9.06
C VAL A 239 -11.28 -0.37 -8.31
N THR A 240 -10.73 -1.41 -7.68
CA THR A 240 -11.52 -2.44 -6.98
C THR A 240 -11.68 -2.15 -5.50
N LYS A 241 -10.70 -1.48 -4.88
CA LYS A 241 -10.70 -1.17 -3.44
C LYS A 241 -10.90 0.31 -3.13
N HIS A 242 -11.13 1.14 -4.14
CA HIS A 242 -11.41 2.59 -4.05
C HIS A 242 -10.35 3.36 -3.23
N LYS A 243 -9.08 3.01 -3.38
CA LYS A 243 -7.97 3.72 -2.71
C LYS A 243 -7.59 4.99 -3.47
N VAL A 244 -7.04 5.96 -2.74
CA VAL A 244 -6.33 7.11 -3.31
C VAL A 244 -4.85 6.76 -3.36
N VAL A 245 -4.19 6.97 -4.49
CA VAL A 245 -2.74 6.75 -4.64
C VAL A 245 -2.03 8.09 -4.77
N LEU A 246 -0.96 8.28 -4.00
CA LEU A 246 -0.10 9.44 -4.04
C LEU A 246 1.32 9.00 -4.39
N SER A 247 1.84 9.50 -5.51
CA SER A 247 3.23 9.28 -5.93
C SER A 247 4.06 10.53 -5.74
N MET A 248 5.23 10.40 -5.10
CA MET A 248 6.18 11.50 -4.94
C MET A 248 7.20 11.50 -6.08
N ARG A 249 7.54 12.69 -6.57
CA ARG A 249 8.48 13.01 -7.67
C ARG A 249 8.13 12.51 -9.06
N TRP A 250 7.54 11.32 -9.17
CA TRP A 250 7.36 10.63 -10.43
C TRP A 250 5.89 10.42 -10.75
N GLU A 251 5.52 10.74 -11.98
CA GLU A 251 4.27 10.28 -12.54
C GLU A 251 4.31 8.75 -12.70
N ILE A 252 3.14 8.12 -12.66
CA ILE A 252 2.91 6.71 -12.97
C ILE A 252 2.13 6.71 -14.29
N PRO A 253 2.79 6.64 -15.46
CA PRO A 253 2.13 6.80 -16.75
C PRO A 253 0.95 5.84 -16.96
N GLU A 254 1.04 4.63 -16.41
CA GLU A 254 0.02 3.59 -16.45
C GLU A 254 -1.27 3.98 -15.70
N LEU A 255 -1.23 5.01 -14.84
CA LEU A 255 -2.37 5.52 -14.08
C LEU A 255 -2.82 6.93 -14.56
N SER A 256 -2.29 7.43 -15.68
CA SER A 256 -2.55 8.78 -16.19
C SER A 256 -4.04 9.12 -16.36
N ASP A 257 -4.87 8.15 -16.76
CA ASP A 257 -6.34 8.30 -16.87
C ASP A 257 -7.04 8.60 -15.53
N TYR A 258 -6.36 8.35 -14.40
CA TYR A 258 -6.86 8.56 -13.05
C TYR A 258 -6.21 9.74 -12.34
N LEU A 259 -5.34 10.50 -13.03
CA LEU A 259 -4.62 11.61 -12.45
C LEU A 259 -5.58 12.77 -12.12
N VAL A 260 -5.73 13.09 -10.84
CA VAL A 260 -6.56 14.21 -10.36
C VAL A 260 -5.74 15.44 -9.99
N HIS A 261 -4.46 15.25 -9.65
CA HIS A 261 -3.53 16.34 -9.34
C HIS A 261 -2.12 15.97 -9.79
N GLY A 262 -1.46 16.82 -10.57
CA GLY A 262 -0.10 16.58 -11.06
C GLY A 262 0.21 17.37 -12.34
N GLY A 263 1.32 17.02 -13.00
CA GLY A 263 1.76 17.61 -14.28
C GLY A 263 3.25 17.95 -14.31
N GLU A 264 3.75 18.51 -15.41
CA GLU A 264 5.19 18.69 -15.74
C GLU A 264 6.03 19.45 -14.69
N HIS A 265 5.39 20.15 -13.76
CA HIS A 265 6.06 20.94 -12.71
C HIS A 265 5.68 20.52 -11.27
N HIS A 266 4.90 19.46 -11.11
CA HIS A 266 4.49 18.99 -9.79
C HIS A 266 5.52 18.03 -9.20
N GLN A 267 5.72 18.14 -7.90
CA GLN A 267 6.63 17.29 -7.14
C GLN A 267 5.94 16.06 -6.54
N PHE A 268 4.62 15.95 -6.73
CA PHE A 268 3.80 14.81 -6.36
C PHE A 268 2.58 14.71 -7.30
N TYR A 269 1.99 13.53 -7.34
CA TYR A 269 0.88 13.17 -8.21
C TYR A 269 -0.16 12.42 -7.39
N ILE A 270 -1.44 12.74 -7.59
CA ILE A 270 -2.56 12.09 -6.90
C ILE A 270 -3.44 11.43 -7.96
N TYR A 271 -3.75 10.16 -7.72
CA TYR A 271 -4.58 9.33 -8.59
C TYR A 271 -5.79 8.84 -7.82
N GLN A 272 -6.96 8.92 -8.46
CA GLN A 272 -8.23 8.51 -7.87
C GLN A 272 -9.18 7.99 -8.94
N SER A 273 -9.88 6.90 -8.63
CA SER A 273 -10.96 6.40 -9.49
C SER A 273 -12.16 7.34 -9.41
N THR A 274 -12.56 7.92 -10.53
CA THR A 274 -13.71 8.83 -10.65
C THR A 274 -15.04 8.10 -10.81
N ILE A 275 -15.11 6.80 -10.49
CA ILE A 275 -16.38 6.07 -10.56
C ILE A 275 -17.32 6.71 -9.52
N GLN A 276 -18.21 7.58 -10.02
CA GLN A 276 -19.34 8.12 -9.26
C GLN A 276 -20.17 6.93 -8.78
N SER A 277 -20.20 6.73 -7.47
CA SER A 277 -21.22 5.92 -6.79
C SER A 277 -22.61 6.53 -6.99
#